data_AF-A0AAD3NV16-F1
#
_entry.id   AF-A0AAD3NV16-F1
#
_cell.length_a   1.000
_cell.length_b   1.000
_cell.length_c   1.000
_cell.angle_alpha   90.00
_cell.angle_beta   90.00
_cell.angle_gamma   90.00
#
_symmetry.space_group_name_H-M   'P 1'
#
loop_
_entity.id
_entity.type
_entity.pdbx_description
1 polymer ?
#
loop_
_entity_poly.entity_id
_entity_poly.type
_entity_poly.pdbx_seq_one_letter_code
_entity_poly.pdbx_strand_id
1 'polypeptide(L)'
;QSSLGQSHKEKLSCRCFFERSNLSPLDLQTPTTFDNNYYKNLRSQKGLLHSDQQLFNGGSADSQVKTYSTNQNTFFTDFAAAMVKMGNISRLTDSNGKIRKNCRKPN
;
A
#
# COMPACT_ATOMS: atom_id res chain seq x y z
N GLN A 1 -1.12 -14.73 -15.82
CA GLN A 1 -2.46 -15.22 -15.45
C GLN A 1 -2.93 -14.39 -14.27
N SER A 2 -4.06 -13.69 -14.40
CA SER A 2 -4.48 -12.63 -13.47
C SER A 2 -5.19 -13.22 -12.24
N SER A 3 -4.53 -13.14 -11.08
CA SER A 3 -4.95 -13.74 -9.80
C SER A 3 -5.99 -12.93 -9.01
N LEU A 4 -6.67 -11.94 -9.62
CA LEU A 4 -7.80 -11.28 -8.96
C LEU A 4 -9.05 -12.17 -8.99
N GLY A 5 -9.80 -12.20 -7.89
CA GLY A 5 -11.07 -12.91 -7.80
C GLY A 5 -12.10 -12.37 -8.81
N GLN A 6 -12.83 -13.29 -9.46
CA GLN A 6 -13.71 -12.99 -10.61
C GLN A 6 -14.74 -11.88 -10.31
N SER A 7 -15.40 -11.93 -9.15
CA SER A 7 -16.40 -10.93 -8.73
C SER A 7 -15.82 -9.54 -8.45
N HIS A 8 -14.54 -9.46 -8.09
CA HIS A 8 -13.87 -8.19 -7.85
C HIS A 8 -13.35 -7.57 -9.17
N LYS A 9 -12.86 -8.40 -10.11
CA LYS A 9 -12.53 -7.94 -11.47
C LYS A 9 -13.72 -7.28 -12.14
N GLU A 10 -14.91 -7.87 -12.05
CA GLU A 10 -16.13 -7.35 -12.66
C GLU A 10 -16.53 -5.97 -12.08
N LYS A 11 -16.41 -5.80 -10.75
CA LYS A 11 -16.68 -4.51 -10.10
C LYS A 11 -15.71 -3.40 -10.51
N LEU A 12 -14.41 -3.71 -10.63
CA LEU A 12 -13.43 -2.72 -11.12
C LEU A 12 -13.63 -2.41 -12.61
N SER A 13 -13.90 -3.45 -13.41
CA SER A 13 -14.08 -3.32 -14.87
C SER A 13 -15.22 -2.36 -15.23
N CYS A 14 -16.30 -2.34 -14.43
CA CYS A 14 -17.43 -1.44 -14.67
C CYS A 14 -17.11 0.04 -14.32
N ARG A 15 -16.12 0.30 -13.45
CA ARG A 15 -15.76 1.68 -13.02
C ARG A 15 -14.66 2.34 -13.83
N CYS A 16 -13.67 1.56 -14.28
CA CYS A 16 -12.48 2.10 -14.93
C CYS A 16 -12.60 2.27 -16.45
N PHE A 17 -13.68 1.75 -17.08
CA PHE A 17 -13.81 1.76 -18.54
C PHE A 17 -14.47 3.02 -19.13
N PHE A 18 -15.23 3.79 -18.34
CA PHE A 18 -15.99 4.93 -18.88
C PHE A 18 -15.44 6.32 -18.52
N GLU A 19 -14.75 6.49 -17.38
CA GLU A 19 -14.11 7.77 -17.04
C GLU A 19 -12.71 7.59 -16.45
N ARG A 20 -11.71 8.25 -17.06
CA ARG A 20 -10.28 8.15 -16.69
C ARG A 20 -9.94 8.74 -15.31
N SER A 21 -10.91 9.35 -14.64
CA SER A 21 -10.76 10.10 -13.39
C SER A 21 -11.39 9.40 -12.18
N ASN A 22 -12.01 8.24 -12.36
CA ASN A 22 -12.72 7.56 -11.28
C ASN A 22 -11.76 6.99 -10.24
N LEU A 23 -11.86 7.48 -9.00
CA LEU A 23 -11.09 6.97 -7.87
C LEU A 23 -11.75 5.71 -7.29
N SER A 24 -10.90 4.78 -6.87
CA SER A 24 -11.31 3.60 -6.10
C SER A 24 -10.43 3.46 -4.87
N PRO A 25 -10.96 2.98 -3.74
CA PRO A 25 -10.17 2.84 -2.53
C PRO A 25 -9.18 1.69 -2.65
N LEU A 26 -7.96 1.89 -2.14
CA LEU A 26 -6.89 0.87 -2.11
C LEU A 26 -7.21 -0.27 -1.13
N ASP A 27 -7.94 0.05 -0.05
CA ASP A 27 -8.54 -0.91 0.86
C ASP A 27 -10.07 -0.81 0.74
N LEU A 28 -10.70 -1.86 0.24
CA LEU A 28 -12.16 -1.91 0.09
C LEU A 28 -12.92 -1.99 1.42
N GLN A 29 -12.27 -2.50 2.46
CA GLN A 29 -12.92 -2.82 3.73
C GLN A 29 -12.94 -1.60 4.64
N THR A 30 -11.82 -0.87 4.67
CA THR A 30 -11.58 0.26 5.57
C THR A 30 -10.81 1.39 4.87
N PRO A 31 -11.42 2.09 3.89
CA PRO A 31 -10.72 3.03 3.00
C PRO A 31 -9.96 4.17 3.69
N THR A 32 -10.39 4.56 4.89
CA THR A 32 -9.86 5.72 5.64
C THR A 32 -9.24 5.33 6.98
N THR A 33 -9.11 4.04 7.27
CA THR A 33 -8.52 3.55 8.53
C THR A 33 -7.21 2.83 8.25
N PHE A 34 -6.21 3.10 9.06
CA PHE A 34 -4.92 2.42 8.97
C PHE A 34 -4.97 1.15 9.83
N ASP A 35 -5.13 0.00 9.19
CA ASP A 35 -5.24 -1.31 9.84
C ASP A 35 -4.69 -2.44 8.94
N ASN A 36 -4.85 -3.69 9.34
CA ASN A 36 -4.35 -4.84 8.59
C ASN A 36 -5.33 -5.42 7.54
N ASN A 37 -6.48 -4.79 7.29
CA ASN A 37 -7.44 -5.25 6.29
C ASN A 37 -6.85 -5.22 4.88
N TYR A 38 -5.90 -4.33 4.60
CA TYR A 38 -5.07 -4.39 3.40
C TYR A 38 -4.54 -5.81 3.13
N TYR A 39 -3.91 -6.46 4.12
CA TYR A 39 -3.36 -7.81 3.95
C TYR A 39 -4.44 -8.90 3.90
N LYS A 40 -5.60 -8.69 4.56
CA LYS A 40 -6.76 -9.60 4.44
C LYS A 40 -7.36 -9.55 3.04
N ASN A 41 -7.35 -8.39 2.39
CA ASN A 41 -7.78 -8.22 1.01
C ASN A 41 -6.87 -9.01 0.05
N LEU A 42 -5.55 -8.94 0.23
CA LEU A 42 -4.60 -9.70 -0.61
C LEU A 42 -4.85 -11.21 -0.56
N ARG A 43 -5.09 -11.74 0.65
CA ARG A 43 -5.45 -13.16 0.84
C ARG A 43 -6.76 -13.55 0.17
N SER A 44 -7.68 -12.59 0.06
CA SER A 44 -8.97 -12.76 -0.61
C SER A 44 -8.90 -12.48 -2.11
N GLN A 45 -7.71 -12.30 -2.68
CA GLN A 45 -7.49 -11.90 -4.08
C GLN A 45 -8.19 -10.58 -4.44
N LYS A 46 -8.17 -9.63 -3.50
CA LYS A 46 -8.80 -8.32 -3.61
C LYS A 46 -7.81 -7.15 -3.57
N GLY A 47 -6.54 -7.36 -3.94
CA GLY A 47 -5.62 -6.23 -4.17
C GLY A 47 -6.11 -5.37 -5.35
N LEU A 48 -6.07 -4.04 -5.18
CA LEU A 48 -6.52 -3.10 -6.23
C LEU A 48 -5.49 -3.04 -7.36
N LEU A 49 -4.22 -2.83 -7.01
CA LEU A 49 -3.15 -2.71 -7.98
C LEU A 49 -2.51 -4.07 -8.27
N HIS A 50 -1.93 -4.20 -9.46
CA HIS A 50 -1.16 -5.39 -9.82
C HIS A 50 -0.04 -5.66 -8.81
N SER A 51 0.70 -4.62 -8.41
CA SER A 51 1.78 -4.70 -7.42
C SER A 51 1.31 -5.18 -6.06
N ASP A 52 0.10 -4.82 -5.63
CA ASP A 52 -0.46 -5.27 -4.36
C ASP A 52 -0.65 -6.79 -4.37
N GLN A 53 -1.30 -7.30 -5.42
CA GLN A 53 -1.60 -8.73 -5.51
C GLN A 53 -0.34 -9.58 -5.73
N GLN A 54 0.75 -9.02 -6.26
CA GLN A 54 2.03 -9.74 -6.36
C GLN A 54 2.63 -10.10 -5.00
N LEU A 55 2.26 -9.40 -3.91
CA LEU A 55 2.70 -9.76 -2.56
C LEU A 55 2.07 -11.07 -2.07
N PHE A 56 0.97 -11.52 -2.68
CA PHE A 56 0.29 -12.77 -2.34
C PHE A 56 -0.12 -13.53 -3.61
N ASN A 57 0.88 -14.19 -4.21
CA ASN A 57 0.73 -14.88 -5.49
C ASN A 57 1.60 -16.15 -5.56
N GLY A 58 1.86 -16.80 -4.42
CA GLY A 58 2.72 -17.98 -4.32
C GLY A 58 4.21 -17.65 -4.25
N GLY A 59 4.56 -16.42 -3.85
CA GLY A 59 5.93 -15.94 -3.76
C GLY A 59 6.50 -16.00 -2.34
N SER A 60 7.72 -15.47 -2.18
CA SER A 60 8.40 -15.40 -0.87
C SER A 60 7.69 -14.46 0.13
N ALA A 61 6.89 -13.51 -0.34
CA ALA A 61 6.17 -12.56 0.49
C ALA A 61 4.88 -13.14 1.13
N ASP A 62 4.40 -14.29 0.66
CA ASP A 62 3.12 -14.88 1.09
C ASP A 62 3.08 -15.13 2.61
N SER A 63 4.19 -15.57 3.21
CA SER A 63 4.29 -15.83 4.65
C SER A 63 4.14 -14.54 5.48
N GLN A 64 4.74 -13.44 5.02
CA GLN A 64 4.63 -12.14 5.69
C GLN A 64 3.21 -11.59 5.57
N VAL A 65 2.58 -11.70 4.39
CA VAL A 65 1.18 -11.30 4.19
C VAL A 65 0.24 -12.08 5.11
N LYS A 66 0.44 -13.41 5.26
CA LYS A 66 -0.33 -14.23 6.21
C LYS A 66 -0.16 -13.73 7.64
N THR A 67 1.08 -13.45 8.06
CA THR A 67 1.39 -12.93 9.40
C THR A 67 0.67 -11.62 9.66
N TYR A 68 0.85 -10.62 8.79
CA TYR A 68 0.20 -9.31 8.97
C TYR A 68 -1.32 -9.37 8.91
N SER A 69 -1.90 -10.25 8.07
CA SER A 69 -3.36 -10.41 8.00
C SER A 69 -3.99 -10.95 9.29
N THR A 70 -3.22 -11.66 10.12
CA THR A 70 -3.69 -12.29 11.36
C THR A 70 -3.23 -11.56 12.62
N ASN A 71 -2.12 -10.82 12.54
CA ASN A 71 -1.57 -10.06 13.66
C ASN A 71 -1.29 -8.60 13.26
N GLN A 72 -2.24 -7.73 13.63
CA GLN A 72 -2.13 -6.29 13.36
C GLN A 72 -1.00 -5.61 14.14
N ASN A 73 -0.68 -6.07 15.35
CA ASN A 73 0.38 -5.48 16.16
C ASN A 73 1.76 -5.69 15.53
N THR A 74 2.00 -6.88 14.96
CA THR A 74 3.23 -7.16 14.21
C THR A 74 3.34 -6.25 12.99
N PHE A 75 2.25 -6.10 12.23
CA PHE A 75 2.21 -5.16 11.10
C PHE A 75 2.55 -3.73 11.54
N PHE A 76 1.92 -3.21 12.60
CA PHE A 76 2.17 -1.84 13.05
C PHE A 76 3.60 -1.63 13.55
N THR A 77 4.17 -2.62 14.25
CA THR A 77 5.55 -2.58 14.73
C THR A 77 6.54 -2.51 13.56
N ASP A 78 6.37 -3.39 12.59
CA ASP A 78 7.25 -3.45 11.42
C ASP A 78 7.06 -2.25 10.49
N PHE A 79 5.82 -1.76 10.36
CA PHE A 79 5.51 -0.54 9.61
C PHE A 79 6.20 0.69 10.21
N ALA A 80 6.14 0.86 11.54
CA ALA A 80 6.82 1.96 12.22
C ALA A 80 8.34 1.91 11.99
N ALA A 81 8.94 0.72 12.14
CA ALA A 81 10.37 0.53 11.88
C ALA A 81 10.74 0.83 10.41
N ALA A 82 9.92 0.39 9.45
CA ALA A 82 10.12 0.65 8.03
C ALA A 82 10.02 2.15 7.69
N MET A 83 9.05 2.86 8.27
CA MET A 83 8.88 4.31 8.06
C MET A 83 10.05 5.12 8.62
N VAL A 84 10.58 4.75 9.80
CA VAL A 84 11.81 5.36 10.34
C VAL A 84 12.99 5.11 9.40
N LYS A 85 13.18 3.85 8.96
CA LYS A 85 14.27 3.49 8.04
C LYS A 85 14.15 4.25 6.71
N MET A 86 12.95 4.38 6.15
CA MET A 86 12.69 5.13 4.93
C MET A 86 13.02 6.61 5.09
N GLY A 87 12.60 7.22 6.21
CA GLY A 87 12.93 8.60 6.53
C GLY A 87 14.44 8.86 6.68
N ASN A 88 15.24 7.81 6.89
CA ASN A 88 16.70 7.87 7.01
C ASN A 88 17.45 7.79 5.66
N ILE A 89 16.76 7.56 4.55
CA ILE A 89 17.40 7.44 3.23
C ILE A 89 17.91 8.83 2.78
N SER A 90 19.20 8.89 2.43
CA SER A 90 19.86 10.03 1.76
C SER A 90 19.50 11.41 2.33
N ARG A 91 19.50 11.54 3.66
CA ARG A 91 19.20 12.81 4.32
C ARG A 91 20.34 13.81 4.15
N LEU A 92 19.96 15.06 3.88
CA LEU A 92 20.86 16.21 3.94
C LEU A 92 21.01 16.60 5.41
N THR A 93 22.18 16.34 6.00
CA THR A 93 22.50 16.77 7.36
C THR A 93 23.40 18.02 7.36
N ASP A 94 23.39 18.73 8.48
CA ASP A 94 24.31 19.84 8.78
C ASP A 94 24.27 20.97 7.74
N SER A 95 25.42 21.33 7.18
CA SER A 95 25.59 22.39 6.19
C SER A 95 25.18 22.00 4.77
N ASN A 96 24.80 20.75 4.52
CA ASN A 96 24.50 20.24 3.17
C ASN A 96 23.07 20.54 2.71
N GLY A 97 22.33 21.37 3.46
CA GLY A 97 20.95 21.77 3.18
C GLY A 97 20.61 23.17 3.68
N LYS A 98 19.37 23.61 3.42
CA LYS A 98 18.84 24.90 3.88
C LYS A 98 17.41 24.74 4.38
N ILE A 99 17.09 25.39 5.49
CA ILE A 99 15.72 25.44 6.03
C ILE A 99 14.90 26.38 5.14
N ARG A 100 13.92 25.82 4.42
CA ARG A 100 13.10 26.60 3.48
C ARG A 100 12.03 27.38 4.20
N LYS A 101 11.92 28.67 3.91
CA LYS A 101 10.79 29.51 4.39
C LYS A 101 9.49 29.20 3.64
N ASN A 102 9.63 28.69 2.41
CA ASN A 102 8.51 28.25 1.58
C ASN A 102 8.90 26.97 0.84
N CYS A 103 8.22 25.85 1.13
CA CYS A 103 8.50 24.54 0.52
C CYS A 103 8.22 24.45 -0.99
N ARG A 104 7.63 25.49 -1.60
CA ARG A 104 7.35 25.55 -3.05
C ARG A 104 8.48 26.17 -3.87
N LYS A 105 9.36 26.98 -3.28
CA LYS A 105 10.51 27.59 -3.99
C LYS A 105 11.85 27.47 -3.23
N PRO A 106 13.00 27.48 -3.90
CA PRO A 106 14.28 27.68 -3.22
C PRO A 106 14.25 29.01 -2.43
N ASN A 107 15.03 29.07 -1.35
CA ASN A 107 15.30 30.34 -0.67
C ASN A 107 16.06 31.28 -1.59
#